data_AF-A0A0H4WZ92-F1
#
_entry.id   AF-A0A0H4WZ92-F1
#
_cell.length_a   1.000
_cell.length_b   1.000
_cell.length_c   1.000
_cell.angle_alpha   90.00
_cell.angle_beta   90.00
_cell.angle_gamma   90.00
#
_symmetry.space_group_name_H-M   'P 1'
#
loop_
_entity.id
_entity.type
_entity.pdbx_description
1 polymer ?
#
loop_
_entity_poly.entity_id
_entity_poly.type
_entity_poly.pdbx_seq_one_letter_code
_entity_poly.pdbx_strand_id
1 'polypeptide(L)'
;MLTFFCELEAGPLQALFATPGVVEDVAALEAGVSLGLVDLGPERAQVVQRLNRVGIPVTAWLLLPTEQGYWFHAGNVEQATARYEAFLAWSREHGLTWEGVGLDIEPDIRELRRWMEGGWRQLGEILPRLVQGRRVQDAREAYSRLMTRIRADGYRVDTYQFPVIVDERESRSSLVQRLSGVLDLRADREVLMLYTSFLRPYGPAVLWSYAPGCQSVAVGVTGGGVEFPGVFNARPLDWSEFSRDLRLAVRWTHDLHVFSLEGCVRQGFLRRLRTFDWDAPVDPPVTAARRVDSLRRAARLLLRASARVLR
;
A
#
# COMPACT_ATOMS: atom_id res chain seq x y z
N MET A 1 -15.29 -1.23 6.56
CA MET A 1 -14.58 0.05 6.77
C MET A 1 -13.87 0.43 5.49
N LEU A 2 -14.04 1.69 5.08
CA LEU A 2 -13.33 2.26 3.94
C LEU A 2 -12.20 3.15 4.46
N THR A 3 -11.01 3.04 3.89
CA THR A 3 -9.86 3.88 4.23
C THR A 3 -9.28 4.50 2.97
N PHE A 4 -9.12 5.82 2.93
CA PHE A 4 -8.50 6.48 1.78
C PHE A 4 -7.02 6.73 2.05
N PHE A 5 -6.15 6.29 1.15
CA PHE A 5 -4.78 6.78 1.14
C PHE A 5 -4.77 8.24 0.74
N CYS A 6 -3.97 9.07 1.40
CA CYS A 6 -3.73 10.45 1.01
C CYS A 6 -2.23 10.74 1.05
N GLU A 7 -1.65 11.01 -0.11
CA GLU A 7 -0.22 11.19 -0.26
C GLU A 7 0.04 12.49 -1.00
N LEU A 8 -0.02 13.60 -0.25
CA LEU A 8 0.18 14.94 -0.78
C LEU A 8 1.27 15.67 0.01
N GLU A 9 2.02 16.51 -0.70
CA GLU A 9 2.89 17.54 -0.13
C GLU A 9 2.10 18.56 0.70
N ALA A 10 2.78 19.29 1.59
CA ALA A 10 2.17 20.18 2.58
C ALA A 10 1.10 21.13 2.02
N GLY A 11 1.40 21.87 0.94
CA GLY A 11 0.48 22.84 0.34
C GLY A 11 -0.78 22.19 -0.25
N PRO A 12 -0.66 21.24 -1.21
CA PRO A 12 -1.80 20.50 -1.73
C PRO A 12 -2.60 19.76 -0.66
N LEU A 13 -1.95 19.22 0.38
CA LEU A 13 -2.62 18.56 1.51
C LEU A 13 -3.53 19.52 2.27
N GLN A 14 -3.02 20.70 2.64
CA GLN A 14 -3.83 21.71 3.31
C GLN A 14 -5.00 22.16 2.44
N ALA A 15 -4.76 22.36 1.15
CA ALA A 15 -5.81 22.75 0.20
C ALA A 15 -6.91 21.67 0.09
N LEU A 16 -6.54 20.39 0.05
CA LEU A 16 -7.50 19.28 0.01
C LEU A 16 -8.43 19.31 1.23
N PHE A 17 -7.87 19.40 2.43
CA PHE A 17 -8.67 19.37 3.66
C PHE A 17 -9.31 20.73 3.99
N ALA A 18 -8.89 21.82 3.36
CA ALA A 18 -9.59 23.10 3.38
C ALA A 18 -10.80 23.14 2.42
N THR A 19 -10.87 22.22 1.45
CA THR A 19 -11.97 22.16 0.49
C THR A 19 -13.28 21.83 1.20
N PRO A 20 -14.33 22.66 1.07
CA PRO A 20 -15.62 22.40 1.71
C PRO A 20 -16.21 21.06 1.28
N GLY A 21 -16.74 20.29 2.23
CA GLY A 21 -17.40 19.01 2.00
C GLY A 21 -16.47 17.80 2.07
N VAL A 22 -15.15 17.96 1.96
CA VAL A 22 -14.22 16.80 1.98
C VAL A 22 -14.22 16.10 3.33
N VAL A 23 -14.04 16.86 4.41
CA VAL A 23 -14.02 16.30 5.78
C VAL A 23 -15.40 15.75 6.14
N GLU A 24 -16.46 16.46 5.75
CA GLU A 24 -17.84 16.07 6.00
C GLU A 24 -18.23 14.78 5.27
N ASP A 25 -17.81 14.63 4.01
CA ASP A 25 -18.09 13.41 3.24
C ASP A 25 -17.28 12.22 3.76
N VAL A 26 -16.01 12.40 4.15
CA VAL A 26 -15.21 11.33 4.78
C VAL A 26 -15.84 10.89 6.11
N ALA A 27 -16.25 11.83 6.95
CA ALA A 27 -16.94 11.53 8.21
C ALA A 27 -18.28 10.83 7.97
N ALA A 28 -19.08 11.30 7.00
CA ALA A 28 -20.38 10.70 6.67
C ALA A 28 -20.26 9.29 6.06
N LEU A 29 -19.11 8.95 5.49
CA LEU A 29 -18.78 7.60 5.02
C LEU A 29 -18.28 6.69 6.15
N GLU A 30 -18.10 7.20 7.37
CA GLU A 30 -17.44 6.51 8.48
C GLU A 30 -16.07 5.94 8.03
N ALA A 31 -15.37 6.71 7.19
CA ALA A 31 -14.13 6.29 6.57
C ALA A 31 -12.90 6.80 7.34
N GLY A 32 -11.81 6.04 7.26
CA GLY A 32 -10.49 6.44 7.76
C GLY A 32 -9.63 7.10 6.68
N VAL A 33 -8.53 7.72 7.11
CA VAL A 33 -7.49 8.25 6.22
C VAL A 33 -6.15 7.60 6.58
N SER A 34 -5.54 6.92 5.61
CA SER A 34 -4.14 6.52 5.69
C SER A 34 -3.26 7.62 5.11
N LEU A 35 -2.71 8.45 5.99
CA LEU A 35 -2.01 9.68 5.61
C LEU A 35 -0.53 9.39 5.41
N GLY A 36 -0.06 9.54 4.17
CA GLY A 36 1.36 9.48 3.81
C GLY A 36 2.13 10.60 4.52
N LEU A 37 3.09 10.22 5.36
CA LEU A 37 3.97 11.14 6.07
C LEU A 37 5.24 11.35 5.25
N VAL A 38 5.12 12.11 4.15
CA VAL A 38 6.26 12.50 3.29
C VAL A 38 7.24 13.40 4.05
N ASP A 39 6.71 14.27 4.91
CA ASP A 39 7.42 15.12 5.86
C ASP A 39 6.78 15.04 7.26
N LEU A 40 7.45 15.60 8.27
CA LEU A 40 6.92 15.77 9.64
C LEU A 40 6.81 17.27 9.97
N GLY A 41 6.18 18.03 9.08
CA GLY A 41 6.01 19.48 9.19
C GLY A 41 4.73 19.90 9.93
N PRO A 42 4.66 21.19 10.33
CA PRO A 42 3.50 21.73 11.05
C PRO A 42 2.22 21.75 10.21
N GLU A 43 2.31 21.93 8.89
CA GLU A 43 1.16 21.93 7.98
C GLU A 43 0.43 20.59 8.01
N ARG A 44 1.19 19.49 7.99
CA ARG A 44 0.66 18.13 8.08
C ARG A 44 0.07 17.86 9.46
N ALA A 45 0.72 18.34 10.52
CA ALA A 45 0.20 18.24 11.88
C ALA A 45 -1.17 18.93 12.03
N GLN A 46 -1.35 20.12 11.44
CA GLN A 46 -2.62 20.84 11.45
C GLN A 46 -3.75 20.06 10.76
N VAL A 47 -3.43 19.36 9.67
CA VAL A 47 -4.39 18.48 8.97
C VAL A 47 -4.80 17.31 9.86
N VAL A 48 -3.84 16.63 10.48
CA VAL A 48 -4.14 15.53 11.42
C VAL A 48 -4.99 16.01 12.59
N GLN A 49 -4.65 17.16 13.20
CA GLN A 49 -5.44 17.75 14.27
C GLN A 49 -6.87 18.06 13.83
N ARG A 50 -7.07 18.54 12.60
CA ARG A 50 -8.41 18.79 12.05
C ARG A 50 -9.22 17.50 11.94
N LEU A 51 -8.60 16.41 11.46
CA LEU A 51 -9.24 15.09 11.37
C LEU A 51 -9.54 14.50 12.76
N ASN A 52 -8.60 14.58 13.70
CA ASN A 52 -8.79 14.13 15.07
C ASN A 52 -9.96 14.86 15.77
N ARG A 53 -10.11 16.18 15.57
CA ARG A 53 -11.19 16.97 16.16
C ARG A 53 -12.59 16.52 15.74
N VAL A 54 -12.74 15.99 14.53
CA VAL A 54 -14.02 15.47 14.02
C VAL A 54 -14.14 13.95 14.16
N GLY A 55 -13.16 13.29 14.80
CA GLY A 55 -13.16 11.86 15.06
C GLY A 55 -12.88 10.97 13.85
N ILE A 56 -12.32 11.51 12.75
CA ILE A 56 -11.91 10.68 11.61
C ILE A 56 -10.67 9.87 12.02
N PRO A 57 -10.70 8.53 11.91
CA PRO A 57 -9.53 7.70 12.20
C PRO A 57 -8.39 7.98 11.21
N VAL A 58 -7.17 8.14 11.72
CA VAL A 58 -5.99 8.41 10.90
C VAL A 58 -4.91 7.34 11.16
N THR A 59 -4.47 6.66 10.10
CA THR A 59 -3.30 5.79 10.12
C THR A 59 -2.08 6.57 9.65
N ALA A 60 -1.00 6.55 10.43
CA ALA A 60 0.29 7.14 10.06
C ALA A 60 1.00 6.24 9.05
N TRP A 61 0.90 6.52 7.75
CA TRP A 61 1.67 5.82 6.75
C TRP A 61 3.08 6.40 6.70
N LEU A 62 4.05 5.64 7.22
CA LEU A 62 5.44 6.08 7.30
C LEU A 62 6.13 5.95 5.94
N LEU A 63 6.71 7.06 5.50
CA LEU A 63 7.56 7.17 4.33
C LEU A 63 8.92 7.74 4.73
N LEU A 64 9.95 7.42 3.95
CA LEU A 64 11.29 7.99 4.05
C LEU A 64 11.48 9.09 3.00
N PRO A 65 12.47 9.98 3.19
CA PRO A 65 12.99 10.78 2.09
C PRO A 65 13.42 9.90 0.91
N THR A 66 13.27 10.40 -0.31
CA THR A 66 13.56 9.66 -1.55
C THR A 66 15.01 9.15 -1.60
N GLU A 67 15.94 9.90 -1.03
CA GLU A 67 17.37 9.60 -0.95
C GLU A 67 17.65 8.36 -0.10
N GLN A 68 16.73 8.03 0.81
CA GLN A 68 16.77 6.87 1.70
C GLN A 68 15.93 5.68 1.19
N GLY A 69 15.38 5.78 -0.02
CA GLY A 69 14.63 4.72 -0.70
C GLY A 69 13.11 4.92 -0.76
N TYR A 70 12.59 5.97 -0.13
CA TYR A 70 11.15 6.32 -0.04
C TYR A 70 10.29 5.30 0.73
N TRP A 71 10.23 4.07 0.26
CA TRP A 71 9.53 2.95 0.92
C TRP A 71 10.46 2.14 1.82
N PHE A 72 9.87 1.36 2.71
CA PHE A 72 10.62 0.46 3.58
C PHE A 72 10.99 -0.82 2.82
N HIS A 73 12.24 -1.25 2.93
CA HIS A 73 12.75 -2.47 2.29
C HIS A 73 13.89 -3.07 3.12
N ALA A 74 14.41 -4.22 2.68
CA ALA A 74 15.46 -4.97 3.38
C ALA A 74 16.76 -4.18 3.63
N GLY A 75 16.95 -3.05 2.95
CA GLY A 75 18.18 -2.26 3.00
C GLY A 75 18.13 -1.01 3.86
N ASN A 76 16.99 -0.64 4.43
CA ASN A 76 16.83 0.64 5.13
C ASN A 76 16.14 0.53 6.51
N VAL A 77 16.33 -0.61 7.18
CA VAL A 77 15.80 -0.91 8.52
C VAL A 77 16.15 0.18 9.55
N GLU A 78 17.40 0.67 9.53
CA GLU A 78 17.86 1.70 10.45
C GLU A 78 17.10 3.01 10.23
N GLN A 79 16.90 3.40 8.96
CA GLN A 79 16.15 4.58 8.57
C GLN A 79 14.66 4.43 8.95
N ALA A 80 14.07 3.26 8.74
CA ALA A 80 12.70 2.96 9.16
C ALA A 80 12.52 3.10 10.68
N THR A 81 13.47 2.60 11.45
CA THR A 81 13.46 2.71 12.92
C THR A 81 13.61 4.17 13.36
N ALA A 82 14.57 4.90 12.80
CA ALA A 82 14.76 6.33 13.08
C ALA A 82 13.53 7.17 12.68
N ARG A 83 12.88 6.82 11.56
CA ARG A 83 11.64 7.47 11.11
C ARG A 83 10.51 7.29 12.12
N TYR A 84 10.38 6.10 12.70
CA TYR A 84 9.39 5.85 13.75
C TYR A 84 9.66 6.68 15.02
N GLU A 85 10.92 6.80 15.45
CA GLU A 85 11.28 7.69 16.58
C GLU A 85 10.90 9.15 16.31
N ALA A 86 11.25 9.64 15.13
CA ALA A 86 10.93 11.01 14.73
C ALA A 86 9.42 11.23 14.69
N PHE A 87 8.66 10.26 14.17
CA PHE A 87 7.20 10.26 14.19
C PHE A 87 6.63 10.35 15.62
N LEU A 88 7.17 9.58 16.58
CA LEU A 88 6.71 9.62 17.97
C LEU A 88 7.00 10.98 18.62
N ALA A 89 8.19 11.52 18.41
CA ALA A 89 8.57 12.84 18.93
C ALA A 89 7.66 13.94 18.37
N TRP A 90 7.50 13.97 17.05
CA TRP A 90 6.63 14.92 16.34
C TRP A 90 5.16 14.79 16.76
N SER A 91 4.66 13.56 16.92
CA SER A 91 3.28 13.32 17.36
C SER A 91 3.03 13.86 18.77
N ARG A 92 4.00 13.70 19.69
CA ARG A 92 3.90 14.28 21.05
C ARG A 92 3.97 15.79 21.03
N GLU A 93 4.89 16.36 20.25
CA GLU A 93 5.06 17.81 20.12
C GLU A 93 3.76 18.50 19.66
N HIS A 94 3.05 17.90 18.70
CA HIS A 94 1.84 18.47 18.14
C HIS A 94 0.53 17.90 18.73
N GLY A 95 0.59 17.01 19.72
CA GLY A 95 -0.58 16.41 20.36
C GLY A 95 -1.46 15.60 19.40
N LEU A 96 -0.84 14.79 18.54
CA LEU A 96 -1.52 14.03 17.48
C LEU A 96 -1.99 12.66 17.97
N THR A 97 -3.16 12.22 17.52
CA THR A 97 -3.70 10.89 17.80
C THR A 97 -3.79 10.06 16.52
N TRP A 98 -3.42 8.79 16.62
CA TRP A 98 -3.36 7.85 15.50
C TRP A 98 -4.09 6.56 15.85
N GLU A 99 -4.78 6.00 14.86
CA GLU A 99 -5.43 4.69 14.98
C GLU A 99 -4.42 3.53 14.75
N GLY A 100 -3.39 3.79 13.95
CA GLY A 100 -2.38 2.81 13.62
C GLY A 100 -1.20 3.42 12.86
N VAL A 101 -0.23 2.58 12.55
CA VAL A 101 0.96 2.91 11.78
C VAL A 101 1.05 1.96 10.59
N GLY A 102 1.12 2.53 9.39
CA GLY A 102 1.25 1.82 8.13
C GLY A 102 2.70 1.74 7.68
N LEU A 103 3.16 0.53 7.36
CA LEU A 103 4.47 0.25 6.80
C LEU A 103 4.34 -0.14 5.34
N ASP A 104 4.92 0.67 4.46
CA ASP A 104 4.86 0.42 3.02
C ASP A 104 6.09 -0.34 2.56
N ILE A 105 5.89 -1.60 2.19
CA ILE A 105 6.98 -2.54 1.90
C ILE A 105 7.08 -2.74 0.40
N GLU A 106 7.94 -1.97 -0.23
CA GLU A 106 8.15 -1.95 -1.68
C GLU A 106 9.64 -2.10 -2.05
N PRO A 107 9.96 -2.42 -3.30
CA PRO A 107 11.34 -2.37 -3.78
C PRO A 107 11.93 -0.96 -3.62
N ASP A 108 13.26 -0.86 -3.50
CA ASP A 108 13.92 0.46 -3.47
C ASP A 108 13.53 1.26 -4.72
N ILE A 109 12.94 2.44 -4.53
CA ILE A 109 12.46 3.29 -5.63
C ILE A 109 13.56 3.62 -6.64
N ARG A 110 14.80 3.71 -6.18
CA ARG A 110 15.97 3.99 -7.02
C ARG A 110 16.32 2.79 -7.89
N GLU A 111 16.08 1.59 -7.40
CA GLU A 111 16.22 0.36 -8.21
C GLU A 111 15.10 0.23 -9.21
N LEU A 112 13.86 0.48 -8.78
CA LEU A 112 12.71 0.43 -9.66
C LEU A 112 12.86 1.41 -10.84
N ARG A 113 13.27 2.66 -10.57
CA ARG A 113 13.56 3.66 -11.60
C ARG A 113 14.67 3.18 -12.56
N ARG A 114 15.79 2.69 -12.01
CA ARG A 114 16.91 2.17 -12.82
C ARG A 114 16.50 0.99 -13.72
N TRP A 115 15.65 0.08 -13.25
CA TRP A 115 15.16 -1.04 -14.05
C TRP A 115 14.28 -0.58 -15.21
N MET A 116 13.43 0.41 -14.98
CA MET A 116 12.56 0.96 -16.00
C MET A 116 13.33 1.77 -17.05
N GLU A 117 14.42 2.43 -16.67
CA GLU A 117 15.29 3.19 -17.58
C GLU A 117 16.32 2.31 -18.32
N GLY A 118 16.89 1.29 -17.66
CA GLY A 118 18.07 0.56 -18.12
C GLY A 118 17.82 -0.81 -18.77
N GLY A 119 16.60 -1.35 -18.65
CA GLY A 119 16.23 -2.65 -19.22
C GLY A 119 17.06 -3.84 -18.71
N TRP A 120 16.99 -4.96 -19.44
CA TRP A 120 17.57 -6.27 -19.08
C TRP A 120 19.09 -6.30 -18.87
N ARG A 121 19.82 -5.22 -19.20
CA ARG A 121 21.28 -5.11 -19.00
C ARG A 121 21.70 -4.99 -17.53
N GLN A 122 20.80 -4.63 -16.63
CA GLN A 122 21.09 -4.49 -15.20
C GLN A 122 20.76 -5.75 -14.37
N LEU A 123 20.21 -6.81 -14.98
CA LEU A 123 19.89 -8.06 -14.29
C LEU A 123 21.13 -8.73 -13.66
N GLY A 124 22.31 -8.50 -14.23
CA GLY A 124 23.58 -9.01 -13.69
C GLY A 124 23.91 -8.51 -12.28
N GLU A 125 23.45 -7.32 -11.91
CA GLU A 125 23.66 -6.73 -10.57
C GLU A 125 22.79 -7.37 -9.49
N ILE A 126 21.74 -8.09 -9.89
CA ILE A 126 20.77 -8.72 -8.99
C ILE A 126 21.13 -10.20 -8.74
N LEU A 127 21.90 -10.83 -9.64
CA LEU A 127 22.34 -12.22 -9.49
C LEU A 127 23.05 -12.52 -8.16
N PRO A 128 23.94 -11.65 -7.63
CA PRO A 128 24.55 -11.88 -6.32
C PRO A 128 23.53 -11.91 -5.17
N ARG A 129 22.32 -11.36 -5.35
CA ARG A 129 21.29 -11.34 -4.31
C ARG A 129 20.58 -12.68 -4.13
N LEU A 130 20.67 -13.57 -5.12
CA LEU A 130 20.11 -14.93 -5.03
C LEU A 130 20.62 -15.69 -3.80
N VAL A 131 21.87 -15.42 -3.38
CA VAL A 131 22.52 -16.03 -2.22
C VAL A 131 22.44 -15.18 -0.94
N GLN A 132 21.81 -14.00 -0.98
CA GLN A 132 21.69 -13.08 0.18
C GLN A 132 20.52 -13.44 1.10
N GLY A 133 20.24 -14.73 1.31
CA GLY A 133 19.14 -15.19 2.17
C GLY A 133 19.23 -14.64 3.60
N ARG A 134 20.44 -14.57 4.15
CA ARG A 134 20.69 -14.05 5.51
C ARG A 134 20.33 -12.58 5.65
N ARG A 135 20.65 -11.73 4.67
CA ARG A 135 20.29 -10.31 4.68
C ARG A 135 18.79 -10.10 4.78
N VAL A 136 18.01 -10.89 4.03
CA VAL A 136 16.54 -10.83 4.09
C VAL A 136 16.04 -11.30 5.45
N GLN A 137 16.61 -12.37 6.01
CA GLN A 137 16.24 -12.85 7.35
C GLN A 137 16.52 -11.81 8.43
N ASP A 138 17.73 -11.26 8.46
CA ASP A 138 18.14 -10.23 9.42
C ASP A 138 17.22 -9.01 9.33
N ALA A 139 16.87 -8.58 8.11
CA ALA A 139 15.93 -7.49 7.89
C ALA A 139 14.51 -7.82 8.38
N ARG A 140 13.98 -9.02 8.09
CA ARG A 140 12.65 -9.46 8.60
C ARG A 140 12.61 -9.46 10.11
N GLU A 141 13.65 -9.95 10.76
CA GLU A 141 13.74 -9.96 12.23
C GLU A 141 13.76 -8.54 12.78
N ALA A 142 14.51 -7.64 12.15
CA ALA A 142 14.60 -6.25 12.59
C ALA A 142 13.29 -5.48 12.39
N TYR A 143 12.61 -5.64 11.25
CA TYR A 143 11.27 -5.09 11.06
C TYR A 143 10.25 -5.72 12.02
N SER A 144 10.36 -7.02 12.32
CA SER A 144 9.48 -7.66 13.31
C SER A 144 9.67 -7.06 14.71
N ARG A 145 10.90 -6.69 15.09
CA ARG A 145 11.18 -5.94 16.33
C ARG A 145 10.58 -4.55 16.29
N LEU A 146 10.71 -3.82 15.17
CA LEU A 146 10.08 -2.52 14.99
C LEU A 146 8.54 -2.62 15.13
N MET A 147 7.91 -3.58 14.48
CA MET A 147 6.46 -3.79 14.58
C MET A 147 6.03 -4.18 15.99
N THR A 148 6.82 -4.99 16.70
CA THR A 148 6.56 -5.32 18.11
C THR A 148 6.59 -4.08 18.98
N ARG A 149 7.55 -3.18 18.73
CA ARG A 149 7.61 -1.90 19.41
C ARG A 149 6.41 -1.01 19.11
N ILE A 150 6.03 -0.87 17.83
CA ILE A 150 4.86 -0.09 17.42
C ILE A 150 3.60 -0.56 18.17
N ARG A 151 3.42 -1.88 18.30
CA ARG A 151 2.32 -2.48 19.07
C ARG A 151 2.42 -2.19 20.57
N ALA A 152 3.62 -2.27 21.14
CA ALA A 152 3.85 -1.96 22.55
C ALA A 152 3.54 -0.49 22.87
N ASP A 153 3.75 0.41 21.92
CA ASP A 153 3.38 1.82 21.99
C ASP A 153 1.87 2.06 21.78
N GLY A 154 1.08 0.99 21.59
CA GLY A 154 -0.38 1.02 21.54
C GLY A 154 -1.00 1.14 20.14
N TYR A 155 -0.18 1.08 19.09
CA TYR A 155 -0.68 1.24 17.72
C TYR A 155 -0.90 -0.10 17.03
N ARG A 156 -1.99 -0.19 16.26
CA ARG A 156 -2.13 -1.23 15.24
C ARG A 156 -1.08 -1.04 14.16
N VAL A 157 -0.49 -2.13 13.68
CA VAL A 157 0.42 -2.12 12.55
C VAL A 157 -0.30 -2.59 11.28
N ASP A 158 -0.30 -1.74 10.26
CA ASP A 158 -0.76 -2.06 8.92
C ASP A 158 0.47 -2.27 8.00
N THR A 159 0.43 -3.21 7.06
CA THR A 159 1.45 -3.32 5.99
C THR A 159 0.81 -3.22 4.62
N TYR A 160 1.45 -2.48 3.72
CA TYR A 160 1.03 -2.34 2.32
C TYR A 160 1.99 -3.14 1.45
N GLN A 161 1.46 -4.10 0.69
CA GLN A 161 2.28 -5.07 -0.04
C GLN A 161 1.72 -5.37 -1.42
N PHE A 162 2.62 -5.58 -2.39
CA PHE A 162 2.24 -6.10 -3.70
C PHE A 162 1.76 -7.55 -3.61
N PRO A 163 0.78 -7.95 -4.46
CA PRO A 163 0.14 -9.27 -4.38
C PRO A 163 1.09 -10.46 -4.59
N VAL A 164 2.22 -10.24 -5.27
CA VAL A 164 3.22 -11.31 -5.54
C VAL A 164 3.77 -11.95 -4.28
N ILE A 165 3.72 -11.25 -3.13
CA ILE A 165 4.17 -11.80 -1.86
C ILE A 165 3.33 -13.00 -1.40
N VAL A 166 2.05 -13.04 -1.78
CA VAL A 166 1.14 -14.15 -1.48
C VAL A 166 1.64 -15.44 -2.13
N ASP A 167 1.98 -15.37 -3.42
CA ASP A 167 2.46 -16.53 -4.16
C ASP A 167 3.81 -17.03 -3.64
N GLU A 168 4.69 -16.11 -3.22
CA GLU A 168 5.96 -16.47 -2.55
C GLU A 168 5.73 -17.16 -1.20
N ARG A 169 4.85 -16.60 -0.36
CA ARG A 169 4.48 -17.13 0.95
C ARG A 169 3.91 -18.55 0.83
N GLU A 170 2.98 -18.76 -0.10
CA GLU A 170 2.40 -20.09 -0.38
C GLU A 170 3.41 -21.09 -0.96
N SER A 171 4.45 -20.59 -1.59
CA SER A 171 5.54 -21.40 -2.14
C SER A 171 6.65 -21.70 -1.14
N ARG A 172 6.60 -21.08 0.06
CA ARG A 172 7.67 -21.11 1.07
C ARG A 172 9.03 -20.73 0.45
N SER A 173 9.00 -19.76 -0.47
CA SER A 173 10.18 -19.22 -1.11
C SER A 173 10.57 -17.88 -0.47
N SER A 174 11.76 -17.39 -0.81
CA SER A 174 12.22 -16.04 -0.47
C SER A 174 12.93 -15.39 -1.66
N LEU A 175 12.66 -15.87 -2.87
CA LEU A 175 13.32 -15.43 -4.09
C LEU A 175 12.97 -13.97 -4.43
N VAL A 176 11.68 -13.63 -4.40
CA VAL A 176 11.18 -12.27 -4.65
C VAL A 176 11.75 -11.32 -3.61
N GLN A 177 11.67 -11.67 -2.32
CA GLN A 177 12.29 -10.89 -1.24
C GLN A 177 13.81 -10.70 -1.45
N ARG A 178 14.55 -11.74 -1.82
CA ARG A 178 15.99 -11.65 -2.07
C ARG A 178 16.33 -10.75 -3.26
N LEU A 179 15.58 -10.87 -4.36
CA LEU A 179 15.87 -10.13 -5.60
C LEU A 179 15.49 -8.65 -5.48
N SER A 180 14.31 -8.37 -4.92
CA SER A 180 13.72 -7.02 -4.91
C SER A 180 13.89 -6.26 -3.60
N GLY A 181 14.27 -6.94 -2.52
CA GLY A 181 14.37 -6.33 -1.20
C GLY A 181 13.04 -6.09 -0.49
N VAL A 182 11.89 -6.44 -1.09
CA VAL A 182 10.61 -6.49 -0.37
C VAL A 182 10.68 -7.50 0.77
N LEU A 183 9.77 -7.39 1.74
CA LEU A 183 9.72 -8.25 2.92
C LEU A 183 8.31 -8.76 3.16
N ASP A 184 8.18 -10.05 3.41
CA ASP A 184 6.93 -10.66 3.87
C ASP A 184 6.81 -10.48 5.40
N LEU A 185 6.06 -9.48 5.84
CA LEU A 185 5.89 -9.13 7.25
C LEU A 185 4.47 -9.46 7.74
N ARG A 186 4.35 -9.97 8.97
CA ARG A 186 3.06 -10.27 9.61
C ARG A 186 2.58 -9.11 10.46
N ALA A 187 1.77 -8.26 9.85
CA ALA A 187 1.09 -7.14 10.49
C ALA A 187 -0.21 -7.56 11.17
N ASP A 188 -0.81 -6.61 11.89
CA ASP A 188 -2.16 -6.77 12.44
C ASP A 188 -3.20 -6.67 11.30
N ARG A 189 -2.88 -5.87 10.28
CA ARG A 189 -3.61 -5.79 9.01
C ARG A 189 -2.65 -5.77 7.82
N GLU A 190 -2.76 -6.76 6.95
CA GLU A 190 -2.17 -6.75 5.62
C GLU A 190 -3.16 -6.15 4.61
N VAL A 191 -2.75 -5.06 3.95
CA VAL A 191 -3.46 -4.48 2.81
C VAL A 191 -2.72 -4.88 1.54
N LEU A 192 -3.35 -5.72 0.71
CA LEU A 192 -2.80 -6.02 -0.60
C LEU A 192 -3.15 -4.93 -1.60
N MET A 193 -2.11 -4.40 -2.25
CA MET A 193 -2.24 -3.36 -3.27
C MET A 193 -2.70 -3.97 -4.60
N LEU A 194 -4.02 -4.15 -4.74
CA LEU A 194 -4.68 -4.65 -5.94
C LEU A 194 -5.12 -3.49 -6.83
N TYR A 195 -4.16 -2.63 -7.17
CA TYR A 195 -4.35 -1.45 -8.03
C TYR A 195 -4.64 -1.86 -9.48
N THR A 196 -5.91 -2.13 -9.75
CA THR A 196 -6.43 -2.59 -11.05
C THR A 196 -6.13 -1.65 -12.21
N SER A 197 -5.93 -0.34 -11.95
CA SER A 197 -5.57 0.69 -12.92
C SER A 197 -4.26 0.39 -13.65
N PHE A 198 -3.27 -0.19 -12.95
CA PHE A 198 -1.97 -0.57 -13.54
C PHE A 198 -2.04 -1.85 -14.38
N LEU A 199 -3.12 -2.62 -14.27
CA LEU A 199 -3.21 -3.97 -14.81
C LEU A 199 -4.28 -4.10 -15.91
N ARG A 200 -4.72 -2.98 -16.50
CA ARG A 200 -5.74 -3.01 -17.56
C ARG A 200 -5.28 -3.85 -18.77
N PRO A 201 -6.19 -4.62 -19.40
CA PRO A 201 -7.61 -4.82 -19.04
C PRO A 201 -7.84 -5.92 -17.97
N TYR A 202 -6.78 -6.54 -17.44
CA TYR A 202 -6.84 -7.70 -16.54
C TYR A 202 -7.03 -7.38 -15.06
N GLY A 203 -7.03 -6.11 -14.66
CA GLY A 203 -7.15 -5.66 -13.26
C GLY A 203 -8.25 -6.37 -12.46
N PRO A 204 -9.51 -6.42 -12.92
CA PRO A 204 -10.58 -7.12 -12.21
C PRO A 204 -10.31 -8.61 -12.00
N ALA A 205 -9.67 -9.28 -12.96
CA ALA A 205 -9.31 -10.68 -12.85
C ALA A 205 -8.19 -10.92 -11.84
N VAL A 206 -7.23 -10.01 -11.77
CA VAL A 206 -6.15 -10.04 -10.76
C VAL A 206 -6.74 -9.79 -9.38
N LEU A 207 -7.61 -8.78 -9.23
CA LEU A 207 -8.33 -8.52 -7.99
C LEU A 207 -9.09 -9.77 -7.54
N TRP A 208 -9.91 -10.36 -8.42
CA TRP A 208 -10.69 -11.56 -8.12
C TRP A 208 -9.84 -12.78 -7.75
N SER A 209 -8.63 -12.90 -8.32
CA SER A 209 -7.71 -14.00 -8.07
C SER A 209 -7.01 -13.85 -6.72
N TYR A 210 -6.54 -12.65 -6.37
CA TYR A 210 -5.74 -12.43 -5.15
C TYR A 210 -6.57 -12.07 -3.92
N ALA A 211 -7.73 -11.43 -4.06
CA ALA A 211 -8.55 -10.99 -2.94
C ALA A 211 -9.02 -12.12 -1.98
N PRO A 212 -9.31 -13.37 -2.42
CA PRO A 212 -9.71 -14.44 -1.51
C PRO A 212 -8.68 -14.68 -0.40
N GLY A 213 -9.10 -14.59 0.86
CA GLY A 213 -8.25 -14.81 2.02
C GLY A 213 -7.42 -13.60 2.46
N CYS A 214 -7.56 -12.44 1.82
CA CYS A 214 -6.94 -11.19 2.26
C CYS A 214 -7.66 -10.60 3.48
N GLN A 215 -6.90 -9.94 4.35
CA GLN A 215 -7.49 -9.16 5.44
C GLN A 215 -8.10 -7.85 4.90
N SER A 216 -7.32 -7.12 4.10
CA SER A 216 -7.74 -5.87 3.48
C SER A 216 -7.23 -5.77 2.03
N VAL A 217 -7.96 -5.02 1.22
CA VAL A 217 -7.65 -4.83 -0.21
C VAL A 217 -7.60 -3.34 -0.52
N ALA A 218 -6.51 -2.86 -1.09
CA ALA A 218 -6.46 -1.54 -1.72
C ALA A 218 -6.89 -1.64 -3.18
N VAL A 219 -8.00 -0.98 -3.52
CA VAL A 219 -8.51 -0.91 -4.88
C VAL A 219 -8.07 0.37 -5.56
N GLY A 220 -7.52 0.19 -6.76
CA GLY A 220 -7.34 1.24 -7.75
C GLY A 220 -6.39 2.38 -7.41
N VAL A 221 -6.03 3.11 -8.46
CA VAL A 221 -5.51 4.48 -8.39
C VAL A 221 -6.58 5.40 -8.97
N THR A 222 -7.23 6.23 -8.16
CA THR A 222 -8.22 7.23 -8.58
C THR A 222 -7.56 8.59 -8.91
N GLY A 223 -6.23 8.65 -8.87
CA GLY A 223 -5.39 9.78 -9.29
C GLY A 223 -4.85 10.58 -8.11
N GLY A 224 -3.79 11.37 -8.31
CA GLY A 224 -3.06 12.00 -7.21
C GLY A 224 -1.89 11.15 -6.73
N GLY A 225 -1.41 11.42 -5.51
CA GLY A 225 -0.17 10.88 -4.96
C GLY A 225 1.07 11.71 -5.31
N VAL A 226 2.20 11.34 -4.72
CA VAL A 226 3.50 11.79 -5.20
C VAL A 226 3.75 11.08 -6.53
N GLU A 227 3.67 11.84 -7.63
CA GLU A 227 3.95 11.28 -8.95
C GLU A 227 5.44 10.93 -9.04
N PHE A 228 5.72 9.69 -9.46
CA PHE A 228 7.06 9.27 -9.84
C PHE A 228 7.12 9.16 -11.37
N PRO A 229 7.54 10.22 -12.07
CA PRO A 229 7.63 10.23 -13.52
C PRO A 229 8.43 9.03 -14.01
N GLY A 230 7.88 8.31 -14.99
CA GLY A 230 8.50 7.12 -15.57
C GLY A 230 8.38 5.84 -14.73
N VAL A 231 7.86 5.90 -13.49
CA VAL A 231 7.66 4.72 -12.63
C VAL A 231 6.20 4.26 -12.61
N PHE A 232 5.28 5.18 -12.35
CA PHE A 232 3.84 4.91 -12.34
C PHE A 232 3.12 5.87 -13.29
N ASN A 233 2.70 5.37 -14.45
CA ASN A 233 1.97 6.17 -15.45
C ASN A 233 0.71 5.43 -15.93
N ALA A 234 -0.18 5.09 -15.01
CA ALA A 234 -1.48 4.53 -15.34
C ALA A 234 -2.57 5.59 -15.25
N ARG A 235 -3.48 5.59 -16.22
CA ARG A 235 -4.71 6.39 -16.17
C ARG A 235 -5.46 6.09 -14.86
N PRO A 236 -5.92 7.11 -14.11
CA PRO A 236 -6.80 6.90 -12.97
C PRO A 236 -8.03 6.05 -13.31
N LEU A 237 -8.59 5.33 -12.34
CA LEU A 237 -9.89 4.68 -12.47
C LEU A 237 -10.97 5.75 -12.67
N ASP A 238 -11.83 5.55 -13.66
CA ASP A 238 -13.10 6.27 -13.72
C ASP A 238 -14.15 5.61 -12.80
N TRP A 239 -15.33 6.23 -12.70
CA TRP A 239 -16.39 5.76 -11.80
C TRP A 239 -16.86 4.33 -12.13
N SER A 240 -16.91 3.96 -13.41
CA SER A 240 -17.37 2.62 -13.82
C SER A 240 -16.39 1.56 -13.34
N GLU A 241 -15.09 1.80 -13.54
CA GLU A 241 -14.06 0.90 -13.07
C GLU A 241 -13.98 0.85 -11.54
N PHE A 242 -14.00 2.01 -10.88
CA PHE A 242 -13.92 2.13 -9.43
C PHE A 242 -15.10 1.44 -8.72
N SER A 243 -16.33 1.71 -9.16
CA SER A 243 -17.53 1.08 -8.59
C SER A 243 -17.57 -0.44 -8.79
N ARG A 244 -17.17 -0.92 -9.97
CA ARG A 244 -17.03 -2.36 -10.22
C ARG A 244 -16.03 -2.98 -9.26
N ASP A 245 -14.85 -2.37 -9.11
CA ASP A 245 -13.77 -2.96 -8.31
C ASP A 245 -14.11 -2.96 -6.81
N LEU A 246 -14.80 -1.93 -6.30
CA LEU A 246 -15.36 -1.93 -4.94
C LEU A 246 -16.35 -3.08 -4.72
N ARG A 247 -17.30 -3.29 -5.65
CA ARG A 247 -18.28 -4.39 -5.55
C ARG A 247 -17.64 -5.77 -5.69
N LEU A 248 -16.56 -5.89 -6.45
CA LEU A 248 -15.81 -7.15 -6.52
C LEU A 248 -15.05 -7.39 -5.22
N ALA A 249 -14.41 -6.36 -4.65
CA ALA A 249 -13.62 -6.48 -3.43
C ALA A 249 -14.48 -6.76 -2.19
N VAL A 250 -15.66 -6.12 -2.09
CA VAL A 250 -16.56 -6.28 -0.92
C VAL A 250 -17.10 -7.71 -0.76
N ARG A 251 -17.05 -8.53 -1.82
CA ARG A 251 -17.39 -9.96 -1.75
C ARG A 251 -16.37 -10.80 -0.97
N TRP A 252 -15.16 -10.26 -0.75
CA TRP A 252 -14.06 -10.97 -0.09
C TRP A 252 -13.72 -10.35 1.26
N THR A 253 -13.74 -9.02 1.37
CA THR A 253 -13.49 -8.31 2.61
C THR A 253 -14.27 -7.00 2.66
N HIS A 254 -14.68 -6.60 3.86
CA HIS A 254 -15.29 -5.29 4.08
C HIS A 254 -14.26 -4.24 4.53
N ASP A 255 -12.99 -4.61 4.64
CA ASP A 255 -11.87 -3.70 4.91
C ASP A 255 -11.23 -3.32 3.57
N LEU A 256 -11.58 -2.12 3.08
CA LEU A 256 -11.21 -1.65 1.75
C LEU A 256 -10.38 -0.39 1.86
N HIS A 257 -9.30 -0.33 1.09
CA HIS A 257 -8.50 0.86 0.92
C HIS A 257 -8.67 1.42 -0.50
N VAL A 258 -8.55 2.73 -0.65
CA VAL A 258 -8.62 3.40 -1.95
C VAL A 258 -7.43 4.33 -2.08
N PHE A 259 -6.58 4.07 -3.07
CA PHE A 259 -5.60 5.07 -3.50
C PHE A 259 -6.27 5.89 -4.61
N SER A 260 -6.57 7.17 -4.44
CA SER A 260 -6.36 7.99 -3.25
C SER A 260 -7.52 8.94 -2.99
N LEU A 261 -7.49 9.61 -1.84
CA LEU A 261 -8.51 10.56 -1.39
C LEU A 261 -8.62 11.73 -2.36
N GLU A 262 -7.49 12.35 -2.73
CA GLU A 262 -7.46 13.50 -3.62
C GLU A 262 -7.97 13.18 -5.03
N GLY A 263 -7.74 11.96 -5.52
CA GLY A 263 -8.33 11.45 -6.75
C GLY A 263 -9.85 11.34 -6.64
N CYS A 264 -10.34 10.78 -5.53
CA CYS A 264 -11.78 10.69 -5.25
C CYS A 264 -12.44 12.07 -5.15
N VAL A 265 -11.77 13.05 -4.53
CA VAL A 265 -12.28 14.43 -4.45
C VAL A 265 -12.33 15.07 -5.83
N ARG A 266 -11.23 15.02 -6.59
CA ARG A 266 -11.14 15.62 -7.93
C ARG A 266 -12.19 15.06 -8.89
N GLN A 267 -12.48 13.77 -8.78
CA GLN A 267 -13.47 13.09 -9.63
C GLN A 267 -14.90 13.11 -9.08
N GLY A 268 -15.13 13.69 -7.89
CA GLY A 268 -16.45 13.76 -7.25
C GLY A 268 -16.98 12.40 -6.78
N PHE A 269 -16.10 11.46 -6.44
CA PHE A 269 -16.46 10.10 -6.00
C PHE A 269 -16.94 10.05 -4.56
N LEU A 270 -16.42 10.89 -3.65
CA LEU A 270 -16.83 10.87 -2.24
C LEU A 270 -18.34 11.03 -2.07
N ARG A 271 -18.93 12.02 -2.74
CA ARG A 271 -20.38 12.23 -2.72
C ARG A 271 -21.16 11.06 -3.31
N ARG A 272 -20.64 10.40 -4.35
CA ARG A 272 -21.27 9.21 -4.95
C ARG A 272 -21.19 8.00 -4.02
N LEU A 273 -20.13 7.88 -3.23
CA LEU A 273 -19.96 6.80 -2.25
C LEU A 273 -21.02 6.84 -1.14
N ARG A 274 -21.52 8.02 -0.78
CA ARG A 274 -22.53 8.18 0.28
C ARG A 274 -23.85 7.46 -0.01
N THR A 275 -24.18 7.31 -1.29
CA THR A 275 -25.38 6.62 -1.76
C THR A 275 -25.01 5.42 -2.61
N PHE A 276 -23.81 4.87 -2.41
CA PHE A 276 -23.33 3.75 -3.20
C PHE A 276 -24.04 2.47 -2.81
N ASP A 277 -24.69 1.86 -3.79
CA ASP A 277 -25.26 0.52 -3.65
C ASP A 277 -24.12 -0.52 -3.73
N TRP A 278 -23.72 -1.00 -2.55
CA TRP A 278 -22.72 -2.03 -2.35
C TRP A 278 -23.19 -3.42 -2.79
N ASP A 279 -24.51 -3.66 -2.77
CA ASP A 279 -25.13 -4.97 -3.06
C ASP A 279 -25.57 -5.10 -4.53
N ALA A 280 -25.50 -4.00 -5.29
CA ALA A 280 -25.76 -4.02 -6.72
C ALA A 280 -24.95 -5.13 -7.43
N PRO A 281 -25.58 -5.84 -8.40
CA PRO A 281 -24.95 -6.95 -9.07
C PRO A 281 -23.69 -6.51 -9.83
N VAL A 282 -22.65 -7.34 -9.74
CA VAL A 282 -21.42 -7.21 -10.51
C VAL A 282 -21.04 -8.59 -11.03
N ASP A 283 -20.74 -8.68 -12.33
CA ASP A 283 -20.35 -9.93 -12.96
C ASP A 283 -18.90 -10.28 -12.56
N PRO A 284 -18.67 -11.41 -11.88
CA PRO A 284 -17.33 -11.80 -11.54
C PRO A 284 -16.53 -12.17 -12.80
N PRO A 285 -15.26 -11.76 -12.93
CA PRO A 285 -14.44 -12.03 -14.11
C PRO A 285 -13.89 -13.48 -14.12
N VAL A 286 -14.74 -14.49 -13.89
CA VAL A 286 -14.35 -15.90 -13.60
C VAL A 286 -13.40 -16.47 -14.66
N THR A 287 -13.73 -16.31 -15.94
CA THR A 287 -12.93 -16.89 -17.04
C THR A 287 -11.54 -16.26 -17.11
N ALA A 288 -11.45 -14.93 -16.93
CA ALA A 288 -10.17 -14.24 -16.91
C ALA A 288 -9.37 -14.55 -15.63
N ALA A 289 -10.05 -14.64 -14.48
CA ALA A 289 -9.45 -15.00 -13.20
C ALA A 289 -8.81 -16.39 -13.25
N ARG A 290 -9.46 -17.38 -13.87
CA ARG A 290 -8.87 -18.73 -14.07
C ARG A 290 -7.54 -18.71 -14.84
N ARG A 291 -7.38 -17.77 -15.77
CA ARG A 291 -6.10 -17.58 -16.49
C ARG A 291 -5.04 -17.03 -15.56
N VAL A 292 -5.39 -16.01 -14.75
CA VAL A 292 -4.51 -15.47 -13.71
C VAL A 292 -4.12 -16.56 -12.71
N ASP A 293 -5.08 -17.35 -12.22
CA ASP A 293 -4.81 -18.47 -11.29
C ASP A 293 -3.86 -19.51 -11.88
N SER A 294 -3.96 -19.77 -13.18
CA SER A 294 -3.07 -20.71 -13.88
C SER A 294 -1.66 -20.15 -13.99
N LEU A 295 -1.51 -18.87 -14.28
CA LEU A 295 -0.21 -18.18 -14.27
C LEU A 295 0.40 -18.18 -12.86
N ARG A 296 -0.39 -17.84 -11.84
CA ARG A 296 0.03 -17.88 -10.44
C ARG A 296 0.47 -19.27 -10.01
N ARG A 297 -0.23 -20.33 -10.44
CA ARG A 297 0.20 -21.72 -10.17
C ARG A 297 1.55 -22.03 -10.81
N ALA A 298 1.78 -21.61 -12.05
CA ALA A 298 3.08 -21.79 -12.70
C ALA A 298 4.19 -21.00 -11.98
N ALA A 299 3.94 -19.74 -11.60
CA ALA A 299 4.86 -18.93 -10.82
C ALA A 299 5.19 -19.58 -9.48
N ARG A 300 4.19 -20.09 -8.76
CA ARG A 300 4.38 -20.84 -7.50
C ARG A 300 5.24 -22.09 -7.67
N LEU A 301 5.12 -22.81 -8.78
CA LEU A 301 5.99 -23.97 -9.05
C LEU A 301 7.45 -23.56 -9.23
N LEU A 302 7.72 -22.45 -9.94
CA LEU A 302 9.07 -21.90 -10.08
C LEU A 302 9.64 -21.43 -8.73
N LEU A 303 8.83 -20.73 -7.94
CA LEU A 303 9.22 -20.27 -6.59
C LEU A 303 9.50 -21.44 -5.64
N ARG A 304 8.73 -22.54 -5.73
CA ARG A 304 8.99 -23.76 -4.96
C ARG A 304 10.28 -24.45 -5.39
N ALA A 305 10.57 -24.46 -6.70
CA ALA A 305 11.83 -25.01 -7.21
C ALA A 305 13.02 -24.19 -6.70
N SER A 306 12.93 -22.86 -6.74
CA SER A 306 14.00 -21.99 -6.22
C SER A 306 14.24 -22.19 -4.72
N ALA A 307 13.18 -22.40 -3.93
CA ALA A 307 13.29 -22.67 -2.50
C ALA A 307 14.01 -23.99 -2.16
N ARG A 308 14.07 -24.94 -3.11
CA ARG A 308 14.82 -26.20 -2.96
C ARG A 308 16.27 -26.06 -3.37
N VAL A 309 16.55 -25.25 -4.39
CA VAL A 309 17.89 -25.07 -4.97
C VAL A 309 18.71 -24.04 -4.21
N LEU A 310 18.08 -22.97 -3.72
CA LEU A 310 18.74 -21.80 -3.11
C LEU A 310 18.62 -21.78 -1.58
N ARG A 311 18.59 -22.94 -0.93
CA ARG A 311 18.57 -23.00 0.55
C ARG A 311 19.82 -22.40 1.15
#